data_AF-A0A821C0E3-F1
#
_entry.id   AF-A0A821C0E3-F1
#
_cell.length_a   1.000
_cell.length_b   1.000
_cell.length_c   1.000
_cell.angle_alpha   90.00
_cell.angle_beta   90.00
_cell.angle_gamma   90.00
#
_symmetry.space_group_name_H-M   'P 1'
#
loop_
_entity.id
_entity.type
_entity.pdbx_description
1 polymer ?
#
loop_
_entity_poly.entity_id
_entity_poly.type
_entity_poly.pdbx_seq_one_letter_code
_entity_poly.pdbx_strand_id
1 'polypeptide(L)' 'LAYSQARRKQLWVPLIEKALAKLNGSYESIIAGRCCEGLSTVTGSPCDTLILGRTNNPDDKNVDLDKLWMKLLRAHSH' A
#
# COMPACT_ATOMS: atom_id res chain seq x y z
N LEU A 1 -18.37 13.35 -3.47
CA LEU A 1 -17.34 12.28 -3.57
C LEU A 1 -16.01 13.00 -3.56
N ALA A 2 -15.31 13.00 -2.43
CA ALA A 2 -14.32 14.04 -2.18
C ALA A 2 -12.95 13.75 -2.81
N TYR A 3 -12.51 12.49 -2.96
CA TYR A 3 -11.14 12.25 -3.46
C TYR A 3 -11.00 11.06 -4.41
N SER A 4 -11.57 9.89 -4.10
CA SER A 4 -11.39 8.70 -4.95
C SER A 4 -12.52 8.49 -5.96
N GLN A 5 -12.20 8.35 -7.26
CA GLN A 5 -13.18 8.12 -8.34
C GLN A 5 -12.88 6.85 -9.13
N ALA A 6 -13.90 6.02 -9.34
CA ALA A 6 -13.83 4.87 -10.25
C ALA A 6 -14.49 5.18 -11.59
N ARG A 7 -14.01 4.53 -12.66
CA ARG A 7 -14.61 4.67 -14.01
C ARG A 7 -16.03 4.11 -14.02
N ARG A 8 -16.86 4.62 -14.95
CA ARG A 8 -18.21 4.10 -15.25
C ARG A 8 -19.22 4.19 -14.09
N LYS A 9 -19.18 5.27 -13.29
CA LYS A 9 -20.12 5.48 -12.16
C LYS A 9 -20.08 4.35 -11.13
N GLN A 10 -18.97 3.64 -11.02
CA GLN A 10 -18.78 2.63 -10.00
C GLN A 10 -18.65 3.30 -8.62
N LEU A 11 -19.50 2.90 -7.68
CA LEU A 11 -19.56 3.50 -6.33
C LEU A 11 -18.68 2.78 -5.29
N TRP A 12 -18.11 1.62 -5.64
CA TRP A 12 -17.36 0.80 -4.68
C TRP A 12 -16.12 1.52 -4.12
N VAL A 13 -15.37 2.26 -4.95
CA VAL A 13 -14.19 3.02 -4.51
C VAL A 13 -14.57 4.10 -3.47
N PRO A 14 -15.52 5.02 -3.75
CA PRO A 14 -15.97 6.00 -2.74
C PRO A 14 -16.56 5.39 -1.47
N LEU A 15 -17.20 4.21 -1.56
CA LEU A 15 -17.78 3.55 -0.40
C LEU A 15 -16.70 2.98 0.54
N ILE A 16 -15.65 2.39 -0.02
CA ILE A 16 -14.49 1.91 0.76
C ILE A 16 -13.81 3.10 1.44
N GLU A 17 -13.56 4.18 0.70
CA GLU A 17 -12.98 5.42 1.24
C GLU A 17 -13.82 5.97 2.42
N LYS A 18 -15.15 6.03 2.27
CA LYS A 18 -16.06 6.47 3.33
C LYS A 18 -16.05 5.55 4.55
N ALA A 19 -15.98 4.23 4.35
CA ALA A 19 -15.88 3.28 5.45
C ALA A 19 -14.56 3.45 6.22
N LEU A 20 -13.46 3.64 5.50
CA LEU A 20 -12.15 3.89 6.09
C LEU A 20 -12.12 5.23 6.85
N ALA A 21 -12.77 6.27 6.33
CA ALA A 21 -12.88 7.56 6.99
C ALA A 21 -13.66 7.44 8.30
N LYS A 22 -14.72 6.64 8.30
CA LYS A 22 -15.53 6.37 9.48
C LYS A 22 -14.74 5.60 10.56
N LEU A 23 -13.91 4.63 10.16
CA LEU A 23 -13.04 3.90 11.09
C LEU A 23 -11.97 4.81 11.70
N ASN A 24 -11.41 5.73 10.92
CA ASN A 24 -10.37 6.65 11.36
C ASN A 24 -10.89 7.98 11.94
N GLY A 25 -12.22 8.10 12.12
CA GLY A 25 -12.90 9.26 12.71
C GLY A 25 -13.07 10.47 11.78
N SER A 26 -12.25 10.63 10.75
CA SER A 26 -12.38 11.72 9.76
C SER A 26 -11.72 11.36 8.41
N TYR A 27 -12.00 12.16 7.37
CA TYR A 27 -11.34 12.02 6.07
C TYR A 27 -9.91 12.56 6.09
N GLU A 28 -9.66 13.57 6.90
CA GLU A 28 -8.34 14.20 7.08
C GLU A 28 -7.32 13.22 7.63
N SER A 29 -7.75 12.31 8.52
CA SER A 29 -6.89 11.24 9.06
C SER A 29 -6.36 10.27 8.00
N ILE A 30 -7.08 10.09 6.88
CA ILE A 30 -6.65 9.15 5.82
C ILE A 30 -5.55 9.75 4.94
N ILE A 31 -5.45 11.08 4.85
CA ILE A 31 -4.49 11.77 3.96
C ILE A 31 -3.04 11.47 4.38
N ALA A 32 -2.79 11.22 5.66
CA ALA A 32 -1.48 10.86 6.18
C ALA A 32 -1.16 9.34 6.11
N GLY A 33 -2.15 8.51 5.76
CA GLY A 33 -2.01 7.06 5.76
C GLY A 33 -1.17 6.52 4.60
N ARG A 34 -0.48 5.40 4.82
CA ARG A 34 0.30 4.71 3.78
C ARG A 34 -0.55 3.65 3.07
N CYS A 35 -0.25 3.41 1.79
CA CYS A 35 -0.94 2.37 1.01
C CYS A 35 -0.85 0.96 1.65
N CYS A 36 0.24 0.66 2.36
CA CYS A 36 0.40 -0.61 3.06
C CYS A 36 -0.61 -0.80 4.21
N GLU A 37 -0.98 0.27 4.92
CA GLU A 37 -1.96 0.22 6.00
C GLU A 37 -3.37 0.03 5.45
N GLY A 38 -3.67 0.67 4.31
CA GLY A 38 -4.91 0.45 3.59
C GLY A 38 -5.03 -1.00 3.08
N LEU A 39 -3.95 -1.53 2.49
CA LEU A 39 -3.93 -2.89 1.96
C LEU A 39 -4.07 -3.95 3.06
N SER A 40 -3.38 -3.79 4.20
CA SER A 40 -3.51 -4.69 5.33
C SER A 40 -4.90 -4.62 5.96
N THR A 41 -5.52 -3.43 6.02
CA THR A 41 -6.88 -3.27 6.54
C THR A 41 -7.92 -3.97 5.68
N VAL A 42 -7.76 -3.94 4.35
CA VAL A 42 -8.73 -4.55 3.41
C VAL A 42 -8.52 -6.06 3.27
N THR A 43 -7.27 -6.53 3.33
CA THR A 43 -6.93 -7.96 3.14
C THR A 43 -6.78 -8.75 4.43
N GLY A 44 -6.60 -8.08 5.57
CA GLY A 44 -6.23 -8.71 6.85
C GLY A 44 -4.82 -9.32 6.86
N SER A 45 -4.02 -9.12 5.81
CA SER A 45 -2.70 -9.75 5.63
C SER A 45 -1.54 -8.76 5.89
N PRO A 46 -0.38 -9.24 6.38
CA PRO A 46 0.78 -8.39 6.59
C PRO A 46 1.29 -7.80 5.27
N CYS A 47 1.64 -6.52 5.28
CA CYS A 47 2.11 -5.79 4.11
C CYS A 47 3.57 -5.33 4.31
N ASP A 48 4.47 -5.78 3.43
CA ASP A 48 5.87 -5.40 3.43
C ASP A 48 6.13 -4.25 2.45
N THR A 49 6.91 -3.25 2.87
CA THR A 49 7.38 -2.16 1.99
C THR A 49 8.83 -2.40 1.59
N LEU A 50 9.12 -2.40 0.29
CA LEU A 50 10.46 -2.60 -0.26
C LEU A 50 10.93 -1.30 -0.92
N ILE A 51 12.11 -0.80 -0.52
CA ILE A 51 12.71 0.42 -1.07
C ILE A 51 13.73 0.00 -2.14
N LEU A 52 13.50 0.40 -3.40
CA LEU A 52 14.30 -0.04 -4.56
C LEU A 52 15.32 1.02 -5.05
N GLY A 53 15.70 1.96 -4.19
CA GLY A 53 16.62 3.04 -4.53
C GLY A 53 18.05 2.77 -4.05
N ARG A 54 19.05 3.29 -4.79
CA ARG A 54 20.38 3.54 -4.21
C ARG A 54 20.19 4.53 -3.07
N THR A 55 20.55 4.14 -1.84
CA THR A 55 20.80 5.17 -0.84
C THR A 55 22.07 5.92 -1.25
N ASN A 56 22.19 7.20 -0.86
CA ASN A 56 23.41 7.97 -1.11
C ASN A 56 24.61 7.45 -0.27
N ASN A 57 24.44 6.31 0.40
CA ASN A 57 25.44 5.70 1.25
C ASN A 57 26.27 4.71 0.41
N PRO A 58 27.57 4.95 0.20
CA PRO A 58 28.42 4.08 -0.60
C PRO A 58 28.60 2.66 -0.03
N ASP A 59 28.24 2.45 1.24
CA ASP A 59 28.23 1.14 1.93
C ASP A 59 26.91 0.37 1.78
N ASP A 60 25.90 0.96 1.15
CA ASP A 60 24.63 0.27 0.92
C ASP A 60 24.81 -0.69 -0.26
N LYS A 61 25.25 -1.89 0.11
CA LYS A 61 25.46 -3.04 -0.77
C LYS A 61 24.29 -3.10 -1.74
N ASN A 62 24.61 -3.03 -3.03
CA ASN A 62 23.67 -3.25 -4.14
C ASN A 62 22.57 -4.20 -3.70
N VAL A 63 21.32 -3.73 -3.71
CA VAL A 63 20.15 -4.56 -3.39
C VAL A 63 20.33 -5.90 -4.11
N ASP A 64 20.48 -6.96 -3.33
CA ASP A 64 20.75 -8.30 -3.83
C ASP A 64 19.52 -8.74 -4.63
N LEU A 65 19.63 -8.61 -5.95
CA LEU A 65 18.52 -8.74 -6.88
C LEU A 65 17.92 -10.14 -6.83
N ASP A 66 18.75 -11.15 -6.55
CA ASP A 66 18.33 -12.53 -6.40
C ASP A 66 17.52 -12.73 -5.12
N LYS A 67 17.96 -12.15 -4.00
CA LYS A 67 17.17 -12.19 -2.76
C LYS A 67 15.83 -11.45 -2.91
N LEU A 68 15.81 -10.32 -3.59
CA LEU A 68 14.59 -9.57 -3.89
C LEU A 68 13.65 -10.42 -4.76
N TRP A 69 14.17 -11.02 -5.82
CA TRP A 69 13.39 -11.86 -6.74
C TRP A 69 12.80 -13.08 -6.02
N MET A 70 13.59 -13.74 -5.16
CA MET A 70 13.11 -14.85 -4.34
C MET A 70 11.99 -14.43 -3.38
N LYS A 71 12.07 -13.22 -2.80
CA LYS A 71 11.01 -12.69 -1.95
C LYS A 71 9.72 -12.44 -2.75
N LEU A 72 9.83 -11.90 -3.96
CA LEU A 72 8.68 -11.66 -4.84
C LEU A 72 8.02 -12.97 -5.30
N LEU A 73 8.82 -13.97 -5.68
CA LEU A 73 8.31 -15.30 -6.05
C LEU A 73 7.51 -15.93 -4.91
N ARG A 74 8.04 -15.87 -3.69
CA ARG A 74 7.35 -16.39 -2.50
C ARG A 74 6.03 -15.67 -2.21
N ALA A 75 5.99 -14.35 -2.39
CA ALA A 75 4.78 -13.56 -2.17
C ALA A 75 3.69 -13.81 -3.22
N HIS A 76 4.05 -14.18 -4.45
CA HIS A 76 3.08 -14.50 -5.50
C HIS A 76 2.54 -15.93 -5.41
N SER A 77 3.35 -16.89 -4.94
CA SER A 77 2.96 -18.30 -4.84
C SER A 77 1.95 -18.63 -3.73
N HIS A 78 1.55 -17.62 -2.93
CA HIS A 78 0.80 -17.78 -1.70
C HIS A 78 -0.62 -17.22 -1.83
#